data_AF-A0A0D6LSB0-F1
#
_entry.id   AF-A0A0D6LSB0-F1
#
_cell.length_a   1.000
_cell.length_b   1.000
_cell.length_c   1.000
_cell.angle_alpha   90.00
_cell.angle_beta   90.00
_cell.angle_gamma   90.00
#
_symmetry.space_group_name_H-M   'P 1'
#
loop_
_entity.id
_entity.type
_entity.pdbx_description
1 polymer ?
#
loop_
_entity_poly.entity_id
_entity_poly.type
_entity_poly.pdbx_seq_one_letter_code
_entity_poly.pdbx_strand_id
1 'polypeptide(L)'
;MNVTNQTAVQDQVTLGETIFYLSNGAVGSLFNCIVLWIALVYIDTDDKPRQIIVINMTFADLIMCLCYMLTRPYLSLFPNIACHPYYVTIWTIQLVSCVNLVW
;
A
#
# COMPACT_ATOMS: atom_id res chain seq x y z
N MET A 1 37.84 1.16 -5.04
CA MET A 1 36.85 1.60 -4.03
C MET A 1 36.36 2.99 -4.41
N ASN A 2 35.35 3.13 -5.27
CA ASN A 2 34.71 4.44 -5.50
C ASN A 2 33.31 4.38 -6.14
N VAL A 3 32.72 3.19 -6.33
CA VAL A 3 31.42 3.03 -7.02
C VAL A 3 30.26 2.97 -6.00
N THR A 4 30.52 2.53 -4.77
CA THR A 4 29.51 2.43 -3.70
C THR A 4 29.03 3.78 -3.16
N ASN A 5 29.83 4.84 -3.29
CA ASN A 5 29.46 6.18 -2.82
C ASN A 5 28.51 6.90 -3.78
N GLN A 6 28.50 6.55 -5.06
CA GLN A 6 27.59 7.15 -6.04
C GLN A 6 26.19 6.56 -5.99
N THR A 7 26.06 5.27 -5.64
CA THR A 7 24.74 4.63 -5.43
C THR A 7 24.05 5.10 -4.15
N ALA A 8 24.81 5.52 -3.12
CA ALA A 8 24.23 6.00 -1.87
C ALA A 8 23.58 7.39 -1.96
N VAL A 9 23.95 8.20 -2.95
CA VAL A 9 23.39 9.55 -3.18
C VAL A 9 22.04 9.48 -3.92
N GLN A 10 21.73 8.37 -4.59
CA GLN A 10 20.57 8.27 -5.49
C GLN A 10 19.31 7.67 -4.86
N ASP A 11 19.41 7.10 -3.65
CA ASP A 11 18.28 6.49 -2.93
C ASP A 11 17.77 7.35 -1.74
N GLN A 12 18.22 8.59 -1.63
CA GLN A 12 17.65 9.52 -0.65
C GLN A 12 16.34 10.08 -1.20
N VAL A 13 15.23 9.43 -0.81
CA VAL A 13 13.86 9.94 -1.03
C VAL A 13 13.84 11.41 -0.63
N THR A 14 13.48 12.28 -1.59
CA THR A 14 13.49 13.72 -1.37
C THR A 14 12.51 14.06 -0.23
N LEU A 15 12.76 15.12 0.53
CA LEU A 15 11.86 15.56 1.62
C LEU A 15 10.41 15.71 1.11
N GLY A 16 10.22 16.24 -0.10
CA GLY A 16 8.91 16.33 -0.75
C GLY A 16 8.26 14.98 -1.04
N GLU A 17 9.02 13.99 -1.51
CA GLU A 17 8.51 12.63 -1.76
C GLU A 17 8.15 11.93 -0.44
N THR A 18 8.97 12.12 0.60
CA THR A 18 8.70 11.58 1.94
C THR A 18 7.38 12.10 2.49
N ILE A 19 7.15 13.42 2.41
CA ILE A 19 5.88 14.03 2.84
C ILE A 19 4.73 13.51 1.98
N PHE A 20 4.92 13.39 0.66
CA PHE A 20 3.90 12.86 -0.24
C PHE A 20 3.50 11.43 0.11
N TYR A 21 4.47 10.53 0.30
CA TYR A 21 4.22 9.14 0.69
C TYR A 21 3.53 9.04 2.05
N LEU A 22 4.02 9.78 3.06
CA LEU A 22 3.46 9.73 4.41
C LEU A 22 2.04 10.31 4.47
N SER A 23 1.81 11.43 3.80
CA SER A 23 0.49 12.09 3.77
C SER A 23 -0.52 11.26 2.99
N ASN A 24 -0.16 10.75 1.81
CA ASN A 24 -1.03 9.91 1.00
C ASN A 24 -1.31 8.56 1.69
N GLY A 25 -0.31 8.00 2.36
CA GLY A 25 -0.46 6.80 3.19
C GLY A 25 -1.43 7.01 4.35
N ALA A 26 -1.28 8.10 5.11
CA ALA A 26 -2.15 8.41 6.25
C ALA A 26 -3.59 8.72 5.80
N VAL A 27 -3.76 9.59 4.81
CA VAL A 27 -5.08 9.99 4.29
C VAL A 27 -5.77 8.81 3.60
N GLY A 28 -5.04 8.06 2.77
CA GLY A 28 -5.55 6.87 2.10
C GLY A 28 -5.92 5.75 3.07
N SER A 29 -5.13 5.54 4.13
CA SER A 29 -5.48 4.58 5.17
C SER A 29 -6.74 5.00 5.94
N LEU A 30 -6.87 6.27 6.29
CA LEU A 30 -8.06 6.79 7.00
C LEU A 30 -9.33 6.58 6.17
N PHE A 31 -9.32 6.97 4.90
CA PHE A 31 -10.51 6.83 4.05
C PHE A 31 -10.85 5.37 3.75
N ASN A 32 -9.85 4.52 3.46
CA ASN A 32 -10.11 3.09 3.24
C ASN A 32 -10.63 2.41 4.52
N CYS A 33 -10.14 2.79 5.71
CA CYS A 33 -10.68 2.31 6.98
C CYS A 33 -12.15 2.73 7.19
N ILE A 34 -12.51 3.96 6.85
CA ILE A 34 -13.91 4.43 6.97
C ILE A 34 -14.81 3.63 6.01
N VAL A 35 -14.39 3.42 4.76
CA VAL A 35 -15.18 2.64 3.79
C VAL A 35 -15.31 1.19 4.25
N LEU A 36 -14.23 0.57 4.73
CA LEU A 36 -14.25 -0.79 5.26
C LEU A 36 -15.17 -0.90 6.48
N TRP A 37 -15.14 0.08 7.38
CA TRP A 37 -16.04 0.15 8.54
C TRP A 37 -17.51 0.20 8.11
N ILE A 38 -17.84 1.08 7.16
CA ILE A 38 -19.21 1.19 6.64
C ILE A 38 -19.64 -0.14 6.00
N ALA A 39 -18.73 -0.77 5.25
CA ALA A 39 -19.02 -2.03 4.60
C ALA A 39 -19.24 -3.18 5.60
N LEU A 40 -18.48 -3.23 6.69
CA LEU A 40 -18.64 -4.27 7.72
C LEU A 40 -19.90 -4.09 8.58
N VAL A 41 -20.35 -2.85 8.80
CA VAL A 41 -21.50 -2.56 9.69
C VAL A 41 -22.84 -2.51 8.94
N TYR A 42 -22.86 -2.00 7.70
CA TYR A 42 -24.10 -1.66 7.01
C TYR A 42 -24.38 -2.48 5.75
N ILE A 43 -23.42 -3.27 5.26
CA ILE A 43 -23.60 -4.04 4.03
C ILE A 43 -23.88 -5.50 4.38
N ASP A 44 -25.04 -5.97 3.93
CA ASP A 44 -25.37 -7.39 3.91
C ASP A 44 -24.69 -8.05 2.69
N THR A 45 -23.74 -8.94 2.94
CA THR A 45 -22.87 -9.51 1.89
C THR A 45 -23.49 -10.72 1.19
N ASP A 46 -24.61 -11.24 1.69
CA ASP A 46 -25.25 -12.43 1.12
C ASP A 46 -25.98 -12.16 -0.21
N ASP A 47 -26.49 -10.93 -0.42
CA ASP A 47 -27.37 -10.64 -1.57
C ASP A 47 -26.66 -10.01 -2.78
N LYS A 48 -25.48 -9.40 -2.61
CA LYS A 48 -24.85 -8.59 -3.66
C LYS A 48 -23.35 -8.89 -3.81
N PRO A 49 -22.95 -9.78 -4.73
CA PRO A 49 -21.54 -10.15 -4.93
C PRO A 49 -20.64 -8.96 -5.29
N ARG A 50 -21.22 -7.92 -5.90
CA ARG A 50 -20.51 -6.68 -6.22
C ARG A 50 -19.98 -5.96 -4.98
N GLN A 51 -20.65 -6.06 -3.83
CA GLN A 51 -20.22 -5.39 -2.61
C GLN A 51 -19.02 -6.10 -1.97
N ILE A 52 -18.93 -7.43 -2.08
CA ILE A 52 -17.76 -8.20 -1.63
C ILE A 52 -16.49 -7.79 -2.40
N ILE A 53 -16.62 -7.54 -3.70
CA ILE A 53 -15.50 -7.08 -4.55
C ILE A 53 -14.98 -5.72 -4.09
N VAL A 54 -15.88 -4.79 -3.77
CA VAL A 54 -15.52 -3.45 -3.25
C VAL A 54 -14.83 -3.55 -1.89
N ILE A 55 -15.29 -4.46 -1.02
CA ILE A 55 -14.62 -4.73 0.27
C ILE A 55 -13.20 -5.27 0.05
N ASN A 56 -13.02 -6.23 -0.86
CA ASN A 56 -11.69 -6.77 -1.15
C ASN A 56 -10.76 -5.75 -1.80
N MET A 57 -11.27 -4.88 -2.67
CA MET A 57 -10.51 -3.78 -3.26
C MET A 57 -10.07 -2.77 -2.20
N THR A 58 -11.00 -2.30 -1.34
CA THR A 58 -10.69 -1.33 -0.28
C THR A 58 -9.74 -1.91 0.76
N PHE A 59 -9.83 -3.21 1.05
CA PHE A 59 -8.88 -3.90 1.92
C PHE A 59 -7.49 -3.99 1.29
N ALA A 60 -7.40 -4.32 -0.01
CA ALA A 60 -6.13 -4.29 -0.74
C ALA A 60 -5.50 -2.89 -0.72
N ASP A 61 -6.28 -1.85 -1.03
CA ASP A 61 -5.81 -0.47 -1.03
C ASP A 61 -5.38 -0.01 0.37
N LEU A 62 -6.07 -0.45 1.43
CA LEU A 62 -5.66 -0.20 2.82
C LEU A 62 -4.28 -0.78 3.14
N ILE A 63 -4.03 -2.04 2.75
CA ILE A 63 -2.72 -2.66 2.97
C ILE A 63 -1.64 -1.95 2.13
N MET A 64 -1.96 -1.51 0.91
CA MET A 64 -1.04 -0.70 0.11
C MET A 64 -0.70 0.63 0.81
N CYS A 65 -1.68 1.32 1.38
CA CYS A 65 -1.42 2.53 2.16
C CYS A 65 -0.52 2.23 3.38
N LEU A 66 -0.83 1.19 4.15
CA LEU A 66 -0.10 0.86 5.39
C LEU A 66 1.30 0.26 5.16
N CYS A 67 1.42 -0.65 4.20
CA CYS A 67 2.63 -1.45 3.98
C CYS A 67 3.50 -0.96 2.83
N TYR A 68 3.04 -0.03 1.98
CA TYR A 68 3.88 0.55 0.94
C TYR A 68 4.08 2.04 1.17
N MET A 69 2.99 2.82 1.25
CA MET A 69 3.10 4.28 1.34
C MET A 69 3.79 4.72 2.65
N LEU A 70 3.49 4.09 3.80
CA LEU A 70 4.14 4.44 5.06
C LEU A 70 5.59 3.95 5.17
N THR A 71 5.94 2.81 4.57
CA THR A 71 7.26 2.17 4.75
C THR A 71 8.27 2.55 3.66
N ARG A 72 7.82 3.00 2.48
CA ARG A 72 8.68 3.42 1.36
C ARG A 72 9.79 4.41 1.76
N PRO A 73 9.54 5.48 2.53
CA PRO A 73 10.60 6.41 2.92
C PRO A 73 11.61 5.81 3.92
N TYR A 74 11.24 4.73 4.60
CA TYR A 74 12.08 4.05 5.59
C TYR A 74 12.73 2.77 5.04
N LEU A 75 12.61 2.49 3.74
CA LEU A 75 13.06 1.25 3.12
C LEU A 75 14.57 1.00 3.33
N SER A 76 15.37 2.08 3.43
CA SER A 76 16.81 2.03 3.71
C SER A 76 17.18 1.52 5.10
N LEU A 77 16.22 1.50 6.05
CA LEU A 77 16.40 0.99 7.41
C LEU A 77 16.10 -0.51 7.53
N PHE A 78 15.46 -1.11 6.52
CA PHE A 78 15.06 -2.51 6.56
C PHE A 78 16.20 -3.45 6.14
N PRO A 79 16.28 -4.66 6.73
CA PRO A 79 17.27 -5.65 6.32
C PRO A 79 16.99 -6.15 4.90
N ASN A 80 18.05 -6.40 4.11
CA ASN A 80 17.94 -6.88 2.72
C ASN A 80 17.09 -8.15 2.55
N ILE A 81 16.99 -8.98 3.60
CA ILE A 81 16.18 -10.20 3.62
C ILE A 81 14.68 -9.89 3.49
N ALA A 82 14.24 -8.73 4.01
CA ALA A 82 12.85 -8.28 3.93
C ALA A 82 12.49 -7.68 2.56
N CYS A 83 13.47 -7.39 1.70
CA CYS A 83 13.26 -6.79 0.38
C CYS A 83 12.38 -7.67 -0.51
N HIS A 84 12.69 -8.97 -0.61
CA HIS A 84 11.93 -9.89 -1.45
C HIS A 84 10.46 -10.05 -1.00
N PRO A 85 10.14 -10.35 0.28
CA PRO A 85 8.74 -10.45 0.71
C PRO A 85 8.01 -9.11 0.62
N TYR A 86 8.70 -7.98 0.81
CA TYR A 86 8.13 -6.65 0.65
C TYR A 86 7.62 -6.39 -0.78
N TYR A 87 8.47 -6.61 -1.80
CA TYR A 87 8.06 -6.42 -3.20
C TYR A 87 6.99 -7.42 -3.66
N VAL A 88 7.05 -8.67 -3.20
CA VAL A 88 6.00 -9.68 -3.49
C VAL A 88 4.66 -9.24 -2.90
N THR A 89 4.66 -8.69 -1.68
CA THR A 89 3.45 -8.21 -1.01
C THR A 89 2.81 -7.07 -1.82
N ILE A 90 3.61 -6.07 -2.21
CA ILE A 90 3.13 -4.93 -3.03
C ILE A 90 2.53 -5.41 -4.34
N TRP A 91 3.25 -6.28 -5.06
CA TRP A 91 2.79 -6.84 -6.33
C TRP A 91 1.47 -7.59 -6.21
N THR A 92 1.36 -8.42 -5.17
CA THR A 92 0.15 -9.23 -4.92
C THR A 92 -1.04 -8.33 -4.64
N ILE A 93 -0.87 -7.30 -3.79
CA ILE A 93 -1.94 -6.36 -3.44
C ILE A 93 -2.41 -5.56 -4.66
N GLN A 94 -1.46 -5.05 -5.46
CA GLN A 94 -1.78 -4.29 -6.67
C GLN A 94 -2.56 -5.15 -7.67
N LEU A 95 -2.15 -6.41 -7.84
CA LEU A 95 -2.83 -7.35 -8.74
C LEU A 95 -4.25 -7.64 -8.25
N VAL A 96 -4.44 -7.88 -6.95
CA VAL A 96 -5.77 -8.08 -6.35
C VAL A 96 -6.67 -6.86 -6.56
N SER A 97 -6.16 -5.65 -6.36
CA SER A 97 -6.90 -4.41 -6.61
C SER A 97 -7.29 -4.29 -8.09
N CYS A 98 -6.37 -4.58 -9.03
CA CYS A 98 -6.67 -4.58 -10.47
C CYS A 98 -7.70 -5.63 -10.89
N VAL A 99 -7.61 -6.86 -10.37
CA VAL A 99 -8.57 -7.94 -10.70
C VAL A 99 -9.96 -7.60 -10.17
N ASN A 100 -10.05 -7.05 -8.96
CA ASN A 100 -11.32 -6.59 -8.38
C ASN A 100 -11.92 -5.40 -9.15
N LEU A 101 -11.12 -4.59 -9.83
CA LEU A 101 -11.59 -3.48 -10.67
C LEU A 101 -12.17 -3.91 -12.03
N VAL A 102 -11.75 -5.06 -12.53
CA VAL A 102 -12.13 -5.57 -13.87
C VAL A 102 -13.48 -6.33 -13.84
N TRP A 103 -14.03 -6.59 -12.66
CA TRP A 103 -15.21 -7.44 -12.42
C TRP A 103 -16.41 -6.64 -11.89
#